data_AF-A0A9P1E5H2-F1
#
_entry.id   AF-A0A9P1E5H2-F1
#
_cell.length_a   1.000
_cell.length_b   1.000
_cell.length_c   1.000
_cell.angle_alpha   90.00
_cell.angle_beta   90.00
_cell.angle_gamma   90.00
#
_symmetry.space_group_name_H-M   'P 1'
#
loop_
_entity.id
_entity.type
_entity.pdbx_description
1 polymer ?
#
loop_
_entity_poly.entity_id
_entity_poly.type
_entity_poly.pdbx_seq_one_letter_code
_entity_poly.pdbx_strand_id
1 'polypeptide(L)'
;MLCGIRPSLQFKYQTVKPCPFILLDLPSRKLIEVARCRNGLYYLEDHIGEREAMTVSPNFEVWHQRLGHASDEKIRHIFQDFKRPISFCDSCVRSKQTRIPFPTGCIKTQQNFDLIHCDIWGGYNCPSFTGERYFLTIVDDYTRSV
;
A
#
# COMPACT_ATOMS: atom_id res chain seq x y z
N MET A 1 -32.12 -20.57 39.63
CA MET A 1 -31.92 -22.04 39.71
C MET A 1 -31.37 -22.46 38.36
N LEU A 2 -30.04 -22.46 38.18
CA LEU A 2 -29.12 -23.63 38.24
C LEU A 2 -29.43 -24.65 37.12
N CYS A 3 -28.50 -25.19 36.34
CA CYS A 3 -27.03 -25.23 36.36
C CYS A 3 -26.58 -25.93 35.05
N GLY A 4 -25.35 -25.69 34.58
CA GLY A 4 -24.69 -26.68 33.74
C GLY A 4 -23.58 -26.18 32.83
N ILE A 5 -22.54 -25.59 33.43
CA ILE A 5 -21.22 -25.48 32.79
C ILE A 5 -20.69 -26.90 32.56
N ARG A 6 -20.36 -27.26 31.32
CA ARG A 6 -19.34 -28.28 31.01
C ARG A 6 -18.25 -27.63 30.15
N PRO A 7 -17.02 -27.47 30.67
CA PRO A 7 -15.89 -26.98 29.91
C PRO A 7 -15.05 -28.18 29.46
N SER A 8 -15.01 -28.49 28.17
CA SER A 8 -13.94 -29.33 27.60
C SER A 8 -14.03 -29.42 26.09
N LEU A 9 -13.82 -28.30 25.39
CA LEU A 9 -13.19 -28.34 24.08
C LEU A 9 -11.70 -28.10 24.31
N GLN A 10 -10.97 -29.18 24.61
CA GLN A 10 -9.53 -29.17 24.45
C GLN A 10 -9.26 -29.10 22.94
N PHE A 11 -9.09 -27.90 22.40
CA PHE A 11 -8.41 -27.73 21.14
C PHE A 11 -6.97 -28.19 21.34
N LYS A 12 -6.68 -29.44 20.96
CA LYS A 12 -5.30 -29.88 20.75
C LYS A 12 -4.77 -29.14 19.54
N TYR A 13 -4.17 -27.97 19.75
CA TYR A 13 -3.19 -27.46 18.80
C TYR A 13 -2.01 -28.42 18.85
N GLN A 14 -2.01 -29.41 17.97
CA GLN A 14 -0.80 -30.16 17.70
C GLN A 14 0.16 -29.15 17.08
N THR A 15 1.10 -28.66 17.88
CA THR A 15 2.13 -27.75 17.43
C THR A 15 2.94 -28.49 16.38
N VAL A 16 2.61 -28.23 15.10
CA VAL A 16 3.50 -28.54 13.99
C VAL A 16 4.81 -27.87 14.38
N LYS A 17 5.83 -28.67 14.69
CA LYS A 17 7.15 -28.15 15.06
C LYS A 17 7.52 -27.11 14.00
N PRO A 18 7.76 -25.85 14.36
CA PRO A 18 8.02 -24.86 13.34
C PRO A 18 9.35 -25.21 12.68
N CYS A 19 9.28 -25.57 11.40
CA CYS A 19 10.44 -25.90 10.60
C CYS A 19 11.38 -24.69 10.54
N PRO A 20 12.69 -24.89 10.48
CA PRO A 20 13.62 -23.78 10.29
C PRO A 20 13.37 -23.10 8.94
N PHE A 21 13.50 -21.77 8.91
CA PHE A 21 13.51 -20.99 7.68
C PHE A 21 14.93 -20.99 7.11
N ILE A 22 15.07 -21.25 5.81
CA ILE A 22 16.36 -21.42 5.16
C ILE A 22 16.58 -20.26 4.19
N LEU A 23 17.65 -19.49 4.40
CA LEU A 23 18.07 -18.42 3.51
C LEU A 23 19.10 -18.98 2.51
N LEU A 24 18.76 -18.94 1.22
CA LEU A 24 19.59 -19.43 0.13
C LEU A 24 19.99 -18.29 -0.80
N ASP A 25 21.22 -18.33 -1.30
CA ASP A 25 21.63 -17.50 -2.42
C ASP A 25 20.98 -18.03 -3.69
N LEU A 26 20.16 -17.23 -4.37
CA LEU A 26 19.33 -17.69 -5.49
C LEU A 26 20.15 -18.19 -6.70
N PRO A 27 21.23 -17.50 -7.14
CA PRO A 27 22.03 -17.96 -8.26
C PRO A 27 22.84 -19.23 -7.96
N SER A 28 23.48 -19.33 -6.78
CA SER A 28 24.36 -20.46 -6.45
C SER A 28 23.64 -21.62 -5.72
N ARG A 29 22.42 -21.38 -5.23
CA ARG A 29 21.70 -22.26 -4.27
C ARG A 29 22.50 -22.57 -3.00
N LYS A 30 23.52 -21.77 -2.67
CA LYS A 30 24.31 -21.94 -1.47
C LYS A 30 23.49 -21.54 -0.25
N LEU A 31 23.54 -22.36 0.81
CA LEU A 31 23.01 -22.01 2.12
C LEU A 31 23.72 -20.77 2.66
N ILE A 32 22.98 -19.69 2.83
CA ILE A 32 23.45 -18.48 3.49
C ILE A 32 23.29 -18.68 5.01
N GLU A 33 22.09 -18.99 5.47
CA GLU A 33 21.80 -19.08 6.91
C GLU A 33 20.51 -19.86 7.21
N VAL A 34 20.34 -20.28 8.46
CA VAL A 34 19.14 -20.98 8.95
C VAL A 34 18.57 -20.21 10.13
N ALA A 35 17.31 -19.77 10.01
CA ALA A 35 16.59 -19.11 11.09
C ALA A 35 15.68 -20.09 11.83
N ARG A 36 15.68 -20.04 13.17
CA ARG A 36 14.83 -20.88 14.02
C ARG A 36 13.65 -20.09 14.57
N CYS A 37 12.46 -20.68 14.49
CA CYS A 37 11.26 -20.08 15.08
C CYS A 37 11.27 -20.22 16.60
N ARG A 38 11.13 -19.11 17.31
CA ARG A 38 10.87 -19.05 18.75
C ARG A 38 9.68 -18.10 18.96
N ASN A 39 8.62 -18.56 19.61
CA ASN A 39 7.42 -17.78 19.90
C ASN A 39 6.78 -17.10 18.66
N GLY A 40 6.83 -17.75 17.49
CA GLY A 40 6.25 -17.22 16.25
C GLY A 40 7.17 -16.26 15.48
N LEU A 41 8.38 -15.97 15.98
CA LEU A 41 9.39 -15.16 15.31
C LEU A 41 10.59 -16.01 14.91
N TYR A 42 11.12 -15.80 13.70
CA TYR A 42 12.32 -16.50 13.23
C TYR A 42 13.58 -15.71 13.57
N TYR A 43 14.50 -16.33 14.30
CA TYR A 43 15.78 -15.75 14.70
C TYR A 43 16.90 -16.41 13.91
N LEU A 44 17.72 -15.59 13.24
CA LEU A 44 19.00 -16.02 12.70
C LEU A 44 19.94 -16.28 13.88
N GLU A 45 20.57 -17.45 13.94
CA GLU A 45 21.52 -17.77 15.02
C GLU A 45 22.85 -17.07 14.70
N ASP A 46 23.26 -16.13 15.57
CA ASP A 46 24.42 -15.29 15.31
C ASP A 46 25.71 -16.13 15.28
N HIS A 47 26.44 -16.05 14.17
CA HIS A 47 27.74 -16.70 14.02
C HIS A 47 28.84 -15.79 14.59
N ILE A 48 29.60 -16.31 15.57
CA ILE A 48 30.78 -15.64 16.16
C ILE A 48 31.98 -15.73 15.19
N GLY A 49 31.84 -15.15 14.00
CA GLY A 49 32.89 -15.04 13.01
C GLY A 49 33.02 -13.59 12.54
N GLU A 50 34.25 -13.16 12.24
CA GLU A 50 34.51 -11.84 11.67
C GLU A 50 33.75 -11.73 10.33
N ARG A 51 32.66 -10.96 10.35
CA ARG A 51 31.89 -10.63 9.14
C ARG A 51 32.60 -9.49 8.44
N GLU A 52 33.38 -9.78 7.40
CA GLU A 52 33.78 -8.77 6.43
C GLU A 52 32.55 -8.38 5.61
N ALA A 53 31.90 -7.28 6.02
CA ALA A 53 30.90 -6.65 5.18
C ALA A 53 31.62 -6.02 3.98
N MET A 54 31.25 -6.43 2.77
CA MET A 54 31.65 -5.73 1.55
C MET A 54 31.17 -4.28 1.66
N THR A 55 32.09 -3.37 2.00
CA THR A 55 31.84 -1.93 2.05
C THR A 55 31.70 -1.42 0.63
N VAL A 56 30.51 -1.60 0.07
CA VAL A 56 30.11 -0.86 -1.13
C VAL A 56 30.00 0.60 -0.71
N SER A 57 30.81 1.46 -1.32
CA SER A 57 30.69 2.91 -1.14
C SER A 57 29.20 3.28 -1.28
N PRO A 58 28.60 3.93 -0.27
CA PRO A 58 27.18 4.18 -0.31
C PRO A 58 26.87 4.97 -1.59
N ASN A 59 25.99 4.46 -2.45
CA ASN A 59 25.47 5.21 -3.59
C ASN A 59 24.06 5.67 -3.24
N PHE A 60 23.87 6.98 -3.25
CA PHE A 60 22.62 7.61 -2.83
C PHE A 60 21.44 7.16 -3.71
N GLU A 61 21.66 7.00 -5.02
CA GLU A 61 20.65 6.51 -5.97
C GLU A 61 20.19 5.09 -5.60
N VAL A 62 21.13 4.22 -5.25
CA VAL A 62 20.82 2.83 -4.88
C VAL A 62 19.99 2.79 -3.59
N TRP A 63 20.35 3.60 -2.60
CA TRP A 63 19.61 3.64 -1.34
C TRP A 63 18.25 4.30 -1.47
N HIS A 64 18.12 5.33 -2.32
CA HIS A 64 16.84 5.90 -2.69
C HIS A 64 15.90 4.84 -3.28
N GLN A 65 16.37 4.04 -4.23
CA GLN A 65 15.57 2.97 -4.82
C GLN A 65 15.24 1.86 -3.79
N ARG A 66 16.23 1.41 -3.01
CA ARG A 66 16.05 0.35 -1.99
C ARG A 66 15.11 0.73 -0.86
N LEU A 67 15.07 2.01 -0.47
CA LEU A 67 14.19 2.52 0.57
C LEU A 67 12.82 2.99 0.04
N GLY A 68 12.44 2.52 -1.16
CA GLY A 68 11.14 2.83 -1.74
C GLY A 68 11.00 4.29 -2.15
N HIS A 69 12.01 4.84 -2.81
CA HIS A 69 12.04 6.23 -3.28
C HIS A 69 11.93 7.28 -2.18
N ALA A 70 12.59 6.99 -1.04
CA ALA A 70 12.65 7.90 0.10
C ALA A 70 13.19 9.29 -0.31
N SER A 71 12.71 10.35 0.36
CA SER A 71 13.20 11.70 0.11
C SER A 71 14.65 11.86 0.53
N ASP A 72 15.34 12.82 -0.09
CA ASP A 72 16.73 13.11 0.21
C ASP A 72 16.97 13.42 1.68
N GLU A 73 16.04 14.12 2.31
CA GLU A 73 16.07 14.41 3.73
C GLU A 73 16.10 13.14 4.58
N LYS A 74 15.25 12.15 4.28
CA LYS A 74 15.20 10.87 5.00
C LYS A 74 16.48 10.07 4.82
N ILE A 75 17.04 10.07 3.61
CA ILE A 75 18.28 9.34 3.32
C ILE A 75 19.46 9.98 4.06
N ARG A 76 19.55 11.32 4.11
CA ARG A 76 20.60 12.03 4.86
C ARG A 76 20.53 11.79 6.37
N HIS A 77 19.34 11.60 6.94
CA HIS A 77 19.19 11.25 8.35
C HIS A 77 19.77 9.87 8.67
N ILE A 78 19.69 8.92 7.74
CA ILE A 78 20.24 7.56 7.92
C ILE A 78 21.75 7.55 7.62
N PHE A 79 22.18 8.34 6.65
CA PHE A 79 23.53 8.30 6.10
C PHE A 79 24.06 9.73 5.89
N GLN A 80 24.81 10.22 6.87
CA GLN A 80 25.28 11.61 6.94
C GLN A 80 26.28 11.98 5.81
N ASP A 81 26.97 10.99 5.24
CA ASP A 81 28.02 11.20 4.24
C ASP A 81 27.54 11.35 2.79
N PHE A 82 26.23 11.28 2.55
CA PHE A 82 25.69 11.45 1.20
C PHE A 82 25.65 12.90 0.74
N LYS A 83 26.67 13.29 -0.02
CA LYS A 83 26.83 14.66 -0.51
C LYS A 83 26.01 14.98 -1.77
N ARG A 84 25.44 13.99 -2.46
CA ARG A 84 24.77 14.19 -3.76
C ARG A 84 23.27 13.87 -3.69
N PRO A 85 22.38 14.87 -3.79
CA PRO A 85 20.95 14.64 -3.97
C PRO A 85 20.65 13.98 -5.32
N ILE A 86 19.48 13.36 -5.43
CA ILE A 86 18.99 12.86 -6.73
C ILE A 86 18.44 14.02 -7.52
N SER A 87 19.03 14.25 -8.69
CA SER A 87 18.54 15.27 -9.61
C SER A 87 17.26 14.83 -10.32
N PHE A 88 17.11 13.53 -10.61
CA PHE A 88 15.97 13.02 -11.35
C PHE A 88 15.75 11.51 -11.11
N CYS A 89 14.53 11.14 -10.73
CA CYS A 89 14.08 9.75 -10.65
C CYS A 89 12.71 9.62 -11.35
N ASP A 90 12.64 8.85 -12.44
CA ASP A 90 11.42 8.69 -13.26
C ASP A 90 10.22 8.19 -12.43
N SER A 91 10.44 7.18 -11.58
CA SER A 91 9.41 6.64 -10.68
C SER A 91 8.88 7.67 -9.68
N CYS A 92 9.76 8.52 -9.13
CA CYS A 92 9.35 9.62 -8.25
C CYS A 92 8.51 10.66 -8.99
N VAL A 93 8.94 11.05 -10.19
CA VAL A 93 8.24 12.07 -10.98
C VAL A 93 6.83 11.59 -11.31
N ARG A 94 6.70 10.35 -11.79
CA ARG A 94 5.38 9.78 -12.14
C ARG A 94 4.48 9.59 -10.92
N SER A 95 5.02 9.15 -9.78
CA SER A 95 4.22 8.93 -8.57
C SER A 95 3.81 10.23 -7.86
N LYS A 96 4.63 11.29 -7.97
CA LYS A 96 4.36 12.60 -7.35
C LYS A 96 3.76 13.62 -8.31
N GLN A 97 3.54 13.25 -9.57
CA GLN A 97 2.92 14.14 -10.54
C GLN A 97 1.50 14.47 -10.06
N THR A 98 1.28 15.73 -9.70
CA THR A 98 -0.06 16.24 -9.40
C THR A 98 -0.76 16.64 -10.69
N ARG A 99 -2.09 16.49 -10.71
CA ARG A 99 -2.90 17.02 -11.79
C ARG A 99 -2.78 18.55 -11.79
N ILE A 100 -2.51 19.14 -12.96
CA ILE A 100 -2.52 20.59 -13.13
C ILE A 100 -3.92 21.12 -12.73
N PRO A 101 -4.02 22.26 -12.01
CA PRO A 101 -5.30 22.84 -11.68
C PRO A 101 -6.19 22.99 -12.90
N PHE A 102 -7.48 22.68 -12.73
CA PHE A 102 -8.44 22.94 -13.79
C PHE A 102 -8.55 24.45 -14.01
N PRO A 103 -8.63 24.91 -15.28
CA PRO A 103 -8.99 26.29 -15.52
C PRO A 103 -10.36 26.56 -14.91
N THR A 104 -10.55 27.74 -14.32
CA THR A 104 -11.86 28.16 -13.84
C THR A 104 -12.81 28.26 -15.04
N GLY A 105 -13.74 27.33 -15.15
CA GLY A 105 -14.76 27.36 -16.19
C GLY A 105 -15.73 28.51 -15.95
N CYS A 106 -16.02 29.31 -16.98
CA CYS A 106 -17.04 30.36 -16.95
C CYS A 106 -18.34 29.85 -17.61
N ILE A 107 -18.78 28.64 -17.27
CA ILE A 107 -20.08 28.17 -17.76
C ILE A 107 -21.14 28.89 -16.94
N LYS A 108 -21.84 29.83 -17.58
CA LYS A 108 -22.99 30.54 -17.03
C LYS A 108 -24.16 30.36 -18.00
N THR A 109 -25.16 29.61 -17.58
CA THR A 109 -26.45 29.55 -18.28
C THR A 109 -27.19 30.88 -18.16
N GLN A 110 -27.87 31.29 -19.23
CA GLN A 110 -28.62 32.57 -19.28
C GLN A 110 -30.14 32.37 -19.27
N GLN A 111 -30.61 31.19 -19.69
CA GLN A 111 -32.03 30.83 -19.74
C GLN A 111 -32.24 29.34 -19.40
N ASN A 112 -33.50 28.97 -19.13
CA ASN A 112 -33.89 27.59 -18.85
C ASN A 112 -33.46 26.65 -19.98
N PHE A 113 -33.00 25.46 -19.63
CA PHE A 113 -32.59 24.39 -20.56
C PHE A 113 -31.36 24.68 -21.43
N ASP A 114 -30.58 25.73 -21.12
CA ASP A 114 -29.29 25.99 -21.78
C ASP A 114 -28.26 24.87 -21.56
N LEU A 115 -28.29 24.28 -20.36
CA LEU A 115 -27.42 23.19 -19.97
C LEU A 115 -28.17 22.27 -18.99
N ILE A 116 -28.25 21.00 -19.36
CA ILE A 116 -28.86 19.96 -18.53
C ILE A 116 -27.78 18.95 -18.16
N HIS A 117 -27.62 18.71 -16.86
CA HIS A 117 -26.76 17.67 -16.32
C HIS A 117 -27.59 16.41 -16.12
N CYS A 118 -27.24 15.33 -16.82
CA CYS A 118 -27.86 14.02 -16.63
C CYS A 118 -26.84 13.08 -16.01
N ASP A 119 -27.21 12.42 -14.91
CA ASP A 119 -26.37 11.40 -14.27
C ASP A 119 -27.20 10.16 -13.95
N ILE A 120 -26.59 8.99 -14.13
CA ILE A 120 -27.18 7.70 -13.77
C ILE A 120 -26.46 7.17 -12.55
N TRP A 121 -27.19 7.03 -11.47
CA TRP A 121 -26.70 6.44 -10.23
C TRP A 121 -27.37 5.10 -9.97
N GLY A 122 -26.65 4.10 -9.47
CA GLY A 122 -27.27 2.82 -9.13
C GLY A 122 -26.36 1.60 -9.20
N GLY A 123 -26.97 0.46 -9.54
CA GLY A 123 -26.37 -0.86 -9.36
C GLY A 123 -26.61 -1.42 -7.95
N TYR A 124 -27.72 -1.05 -7.32
CA TYR A 124 -28.04 -1.50 -5.97
C TYR A 124 -28.31 -3.01 -5.92
N ASN A 125 -27.81 -3.63 -4.86
CA ASN A 125 -28.08 -5.04 -4.54
C ASN A 125 -29.56 -5.29 -4.23
N CYS A 126 -30.21 -4.31 -3.58
CA CYS A 126 -31.65 -4.34 -3.32
C CYS A 126 -32.38 -3.47 -4.35
N PRO A 127 -33.39 -4.02 -5.06
CA PRO A 127 -34.19 -3.22 -5.98
C PRO A 127 -35.15 -2.28 -5.23
N SER A 128 -35.67 -1.28 -5.95
CA SER A 128 -36.79 -0.44 -5.51
C SER A 128 -38.06 -1.28 -5.28
N PHE A 129 -39.12 -0.64 -4.78
CA PHE A 129 -40.44 -1.27 -4.65
C PHE A 129 -40.99 -1.83 -5.98
N THR A 130 -40.67 -1.18 -7.11
CA THR A 130 -41.13 -1.54 -8.46
C THR A 130 -40.11 -2.39 -9.23
N GLY A 131 -38.94 -2.68 -8.65
CA GLY A 131 -37.95 -3.61 -9.22
C GLY A 131 -36.75 -2.95 -9.91
N GLU A 132 -36.71 -1.63 -10.03
CA GLU A 132 -35.60 -0.90 -10.64
C GLU A 132 -34.37 -0.84 -9.72
N ARG A 133 -33.19 -0.67 -10.31
CA ARG A 133 -31.88 -0.67 -9.60
C ARG A 133 -31.03 0.55 -9.89
N TYR A 134 -31.55 1.47 -10.69
CA TYR A 134 -30.89 2.67 -11.16
C TYR A 134 -31.85 3.86 -11.06
N PHE A 135 -31.29 5.01 -10.79
CA PHE A 135 -31.96 6.30 -10.75
C PHE A 135 -31.29 7.24 -11.74
N LEU A 136 -32.08 7.86 -12.61
CA LEU A 136 -31.63 8.93 -13.49
C LEU A 136 -31.92 10.25 -12.80
N THR A 137 -30.89 11.09 -12.67
CA THR A 137 -31.02 12.46 -12.15
C THR A 137 -30.85 13.41 -13.33
N ILE A 138 -31.82 14.29 -13.55
CA ILE A 138 -31.79 15.30 -14.61
C ILE A 138 -31.84 16.65 -13.91
N VAL A 139 -30.82 17.48 -14.07
CA VAL A 139 -30.72 18.77 -13.39
C VAL A 139 -30.52 19.88 -14.40
N ASP A 140 -31.41 20.87 -14.40
CA ASP A 140 -31.24 22.08 -15.20
C ASP A 140 -30.25 23.03 -14.50
N ASP A 141 -29.18 23.43 -15.19
CA ASP A 141 -28.11 24.23 -14.60
C ASP A 141 -28.56 25.68 -14.28
N TYR A 142 -29.51 26.21 -15.04
CA TYR A 142 -30.04 27.57 -14.85
C TYR A 142 -30.95 27.67 -13.63
N THR A 143 -32.00 26.87 -13.58
CA THR A 143 -33.00 26.88 -12.49
C THR A 143 -32.54 26.11 -11.25
N ARG A 144 -31.51 25.25 -11.36
CA ARG A 144 -31.10 24.29 -10.33
C ARG A 144 -32.21 23.31 -9.94
N SER A 145 -33.17 23.07 -10.83
CA SER A 145 -34.27 22.13 -10.62
C SER A 145 -33.85 20.71 -10.99
N VAL A 146 -34.34 19.73 -10.22
CA VAL A 146 -34.19 18.28 -10.43
C VAL A 146 -35.52 17.68 -10.84
#